data_AF-A0A1Y1JUH8-F1
#
_entry.id   AF-A0A1Y1JUH8-F1
#
_cell.length_a   1.000
_cell.length_b   1.000
_cell.length_c   1.000
_cell.angle_alpha   90.00
_cell.angle_beta   90.00
_cell.angle_gamma   90.00
#
_symmetry.space_group_name_H-M   'P 1'
#
loop_
_entity.id
_entity.type
_entity.pdbx_description
1 polymer ?
#
loop_
_entity_poly.entity_id
_entity_poly.type
_entity_poly.pdbx_seq_one_letter_code
_entity_poly.pdbx_strand_id
1 'polypeptide(L)'
;HAITTPQSPEKLKRWKRESLAALLAIGIDPERSILFYQSSVPAHSELMWILACTASVGYLSRMTQWKQKLNLAPNSHMEDRPAESRLKLGLFSYPVLQAADILVHRATHVPVGHDQQQHLEFARECVTNFNHAYGECLIQ
;
A
#
# COMPACT_ATOMS: atom_id res chain seq x y z
N HIS A 1 -0.25 1.40 6.36
CA HIS A 1 -1.56 1.81 5.80
C HIS A 1 -2.47 2.62 6.73
N ALA A 2 -2.99 2.09 7.85
CA ALA A 2 -4.05 2.76 8.62
C ALA A 2 -3.79 4.24 9.02
N ILE A 3 -2.53 4.58 9.32
CA ILE A 3 -2.13 5.93 9.76
C ILE A 3 -1.98 6.96 8.62
N THR A 4 -2.28 6.59 7.37
CA THR A 4 -2.34 7.57 6.26
C THR A 4 -3.52 8.53 6.40
N THR A 5 -4.47 8.20 7.28
CA THR A 5 -5.54 9.07 7.76
C THR A 5 -5.44 9.19 9.29
N PRO A 6 -6.02 10.23 9.91
CA PRO A 6 -5.98 10.40 11.36
C PRO A 6 -6.57 9.19 12.09
N GLN A 7 -5.86 8.72 13.12
CA GLN A 7 -6.27 7.57 13.94
C GLN A 7 -6.25 7.93 15.43
N SER A 8 -7.17 7.36 16.20
CA SER A 8 -7.05 7.32 17.65
C SER A 8 -6.06 6.22 18.04
N PRO A 9 -4.97 6.51 18.78
CA PRO A 9 -3.97 5.51 19.12
C PRO A 9 -4.54 4.31 19.88
N GLU A 10 -5.42 4.56 20.85
CA GLU A 10 -6.02 3.50 21.66
C GLU A 10 -6.99 2.63 20.85
N LYS A 11 -7.79 3.24 19.96
CA LYS A 11 -8.65 2.46 19.06
C LYS A 11 -7.84 1.62 18.09
N LEU A 12 -6.77 2.18 17.50
CA LEU A 12 -5.93 1.47 16.54
C LEU A 12 -5.23 0.26 17.18
N LYS A 13 -4.68 0.43 18.40
CA LYS A 13 -4.09 -0.69 19.16
C LYS A 13 -5.11 -1.82 19.41
N ARG A 14 -6.34 -1.45 19.78
CA ARG A 14 -7.42 -2.41 20.01
C ARG A 14 -7.81 -3.13 18.70
N TRP A 15 -8.07 -2.38 17.63
CA TRP A 15 -8.44 -2.94 16.32
C TRP A 15 -7.37 -3.87 15.76
N LYS A 16 -6.08 -3.59 15.95
CA LYS A 16 -5.00 -4.52 15.56
C LYS A 16 -5.19 -5.90 16.20
N ARG A 17 -5.47 -5.95 17.50
CA ARG A 17 -5.68 -7.22 18.23
C ARG A 17 -6.97 -7.90 17.81
N GLU A 18 -8.05 -7.13 17.65
CA GLU A 18 -9.34 -7.65 17.19
C GLU A 18 -9.27 -8.23 15.78
N SER A 19 -8.54 -7.60 14.84
CA SER A 19 -8.32 -8.12 13.49
C SER A 19 -7.57 -9.46 13.51
N LEU A 20 -6.53 -9.58 14.34
CA LEU A 20 -5.83 -10.86 14.50
C LEU A 20 -6.76 -11.94 15.07
N ALA A 21 -7.50 -11.61 16.13
CA ALA A 21 -8.46 -12.53 16.74
C ALA A 21 -9.55 -12.97 15.74
N ALA A 22 -10.04 -12.06 14.89
CA ALA A 22 -11.02 -12.37 13.86
C ALA A 22 -10.47 -13.34 12.80
N LEU A 23 -9.22 -13.14 12.34
CA LEU A 23 -8.58 -14.06 11.39
C LEU A 23 -8.42 -15.47 11.96
N LEU A 24 -8.05 -15.58 13.24
CA LEU A 24 -7.98 -16.88 13.93
C LEU A 24 -9.37 -17.51 14.09
N ALA A 25 -10.38 -16.70 14.47
CA ALA A 25 -11.73 -17.18 14.69
C ALA A 25 -12.42 -17.72 13.42
N ILE A 26 -12.09 -17.19 12.25
CA ILE A 26 -12.59 -17.71 10.95
C ILE A 26 -11.81 -18.92 10.45
N GLY A 27 -10.82 -19.41 11.20
CA GLY A 27 -10.11 -20.65 10.93
C GLY A 27 -8.78 -20.51 10.18
N ILE A 28 -8.16 -19.33 10.15
CA ILE A 28 -6.77 -19.23 9.68
C ILE A 28 -5.87 -19.93 10.71
N ASP A 29 -5.22 -21.00 10.26
CA ASP A 29 -4.31 -21.83 11.05
C ASP A 29 -2.88 -21.25 11.02
N PRO A 30 -2.32 -20.80 12.16
CA PRO A 30 -0.96 -20.27 12.25
C PRO A 30 0.15 -21.30 11.93
N GLU A 31 -0.13 -22.60 12.04
CA GLU A 31 0.83 -23.65 11.66
C GLU A 31 0.95 -23.79 10.14
N ARG A 32 -0.02 -23.25 9.40
CA ARG A 32 -0.07 -23.30 7.93
C ARG A 32 0.11 -21.93 7.28
N SER A 33 -0.06 -20.85 8.03
CA SER A 33 -0.07 -19.47 7.52
C SER A 33 0.70 -18.53 8.45
N ILE A 34 1.46 -17.61 7.87
CA ILE A 34 2.17 -16.58 8.66
C ILE A 34 1.25 -15.38 8.87
N LEU A 35 0.85 -15.15 10.11
CA LEU A 35 0.09 -13.96 10.52
C LEU A 35 1.03 -12.99 11.25
N PHE A 36 1.09 -11.75 10.78
CA PHE A 36 1.95 -10.72 11.38
C PHE A 36 1.34 -9.33 11.24
N TYR A 37 1.81 -8.39 12.07
CA TYR A 37 1.52 -6.97 11.89
C TYR A 37 2.55 -6.35 10.96
N GLN A 38 2.11 -5.60 9.94
CA GLN A 38 3.01 -4.84 9.04
C GLN A 38 4.09 -4.06 9.80
N SER A 39 3.70 -3.40 10.91
CA SER A 39 4.61 -2.60 11.74
C SER A 39 5.71 -3.39 12.45
N SER A 40 5.63 -4.72 12.46
CA SER A 40 6.60 -5.60 13.11
C SER A 40 7.71 -6.08 12.16
N VAL A 41 7.64 -5.71 10.87
CA VAL A 41 8.61 -6.12 9.84
C VAL A 41 9.20 -4.86 9.18
N PRO A 42 10.40 -4.42 9.57
CA PRO A 42 11.01 -3.18 9.07
C PRO A 42 11.24 -3.15 7.55
N ALA A 43 11.43 -4.31 6.95
CA ALA A 43 11.65 -4.48 5.50
C ALA A 43 10.54 -3.84 4.65
N HIS A 44 9.30 -3.75 5.14
CA HIS A 44 8.22 -3.05 4.45
C HIS A 44 8.52 -1.56 4.21
N SER A 45 8.96 -0.86 5.26
CA SER A 45 9.31 0.57 5.16
C SER A 45 10.61 0.79 4.40
N GLU A 46 11.59 -0.10 4.56
CA GLU A 46 12.88 -0.02 3.86
C GLU A 46 12.69 -0.21 2.35
N LEU A 47 11.97 -1.27 1.94
CA LEU A 47 11.69 -1.52 0.53
C LEU A 47 10.77 -0.45 -0.07
N MET A 48 9.79 0.06 0.69
CA MET A 48 8.97 1.20 0.25
C MET A 48 9.87 2.39 -0.15
N TRP A 49 10.88 2.72 0.65
CA TRP A 49 11.78 3.82 0.35
C TRP A 49 12.57 3.58 -0.94
N ILE A 50 13.11 2.37 -1.09
CA ILE A 50 13.85 1.97 -2.31
C ILE A 50 12.96 2.07 -3.55
N LEU A 51 11.74 1.50 -3.50
CA LEU A 51 10.79 1.53 -4.61
C LEU A 51 10.31 2.95 -4.92
N ALA A 52 10.18 3.81 -3.91
CA ALA A 52 9.76 5.20 -4.10
C ALA A 52 10.74 5.99 -4.98
N CYS A 53 12.02 5.60 -5.03
CA CYS A 53 13.03 6.23 -5.88
C CYS A 53 12.83 5.96 -7.39
N THR A 54 12.02 4.96 -7.77
CA THR A 54 11.73 4.61 -9.17
C THR A 54 10.23 4.62 -9.49
N ALA A 55 9.37 4.83 -8.50
CA ALA A 55 7.92 4.88 -8.66
C ALA A 55 7.47 6.10 -9.47
N SER A 56 6.57 5.90 -10.44
CA SER A 56 6.05 6.99 -11.26
C SER A 56 5.05 7.86 -10.48
N VAL A 57 5.46 9.09 -10.16
CA VAL A 57 4.56 10.12 -9.59
C VAL A 57 3.36 10.38 -10.51
N GLY A 58 3.57 10.34 -11.82
CA GLY A 58 2.50 10.49 -12.81
C GLY A 58 1.49 9.35 -12.76
N TYR A 59 1.92 8.11 -12.50
CA TYR A 59 0.99 7.01 -12.28
C TYR A 59 0.18 7.23 -10.99
N LEU A 60 0.86 7.51 -9.87
CA LEU A 60 0.22 7.74 -8.57
C LEU A 60 -0.84 8.86 -8.64
N SER A 61 -0.57 9.95 -9.35
CA SER A 61 -1.52 11.07 -9.50
C SER A 61 -2.79 10.71 -10.27
N ARG A 62 -2.76 9.67 -11.11
CA ARG A 62 -3.92 9.14 -11.84
C ARG A 62 -4.72 8.11 -11.04
N MET A 63 -4.20 7.59 -9.93
CA MET A 63 -4.95 6.64 -9.10
C MET A 63 -6.17 7.32 -8.46
N THR A 64 -7.27 6.57 -8.36
CA THR A 64 -8.56 7.14 -7.94
C THR A 64 -8.77 7.12 -6.42
N GLN A 65 -8.10 6.21 -5.69
CA GLN A 65 -8.40 6.02 -4.26
C GLN A 65 -8.04 7.23 -3.38
N TRP A 66 -6.93 7.93 -3.64
CA TRP A 66 -6.60 9.12 -2.85
C TRP A 66 -7.60 10.26 -3.10
N LYS A 67 -8.12 10.39 -4.34
CA LYS A 67 -9.16 11.35 -4.69
C LYS A 67 -10.46 11.04 -3.95
N GLN A 68 -10.86 9.78 -3.94
CA GLN A 68 -12.04 9.31 -3.19
C GLN A 68 -11.90 9.55 -1.68
N LYS A 69 -10.73 9.22 -1.09
CA LYS A 69 -10.46 9.47 0.34
C LYS A 69 -10.44 10.95 0.72
N LEU A 70 -10.23 11.85 -0.24
CA LEU A 70 -10.36 13.29 -0.07
C LEU A 70 -11.72 13.84 -0.51
N ASN A 71 -12.70 12.99 -0.86
CA ASN A 71 -13.99 13.40 -1.42
C ASN A 71 -13.84 14.37 -2.60
N LEU A 72 -12.85 14.12 -3.46
CA LEU A 72 -12.59 14.90 -4.67
C LEU A 72 -13.28 14.29 -5.88
N ALA A 73 -13.60 15.12 -6.87
CA ALA A 73 -14.09 14.65 -8.16
C ALA A 73 -13.06 13.71 -8.83
N PRO A 74 -13.47 12.71 -9.63
CA PRO A 74 -12.55 11.76 -10.28
C PRO A 74 -11.49 12.45 -11.16
N ASN A 75 -11.86 13.57 -11.76
CA ASN A 75 -11.02 14.36 -12.66
C ASN A 75 -10.20 15.43 -11.93
N SER A 76 -10.19 15.45 -10.60
CA SER A 76 -9.31 16.34 -9.84
C SER A 76 -7.85 16.02 -10.14
N HIS A 77 -7.04 17.07 -10.22
CA HIS A 77 -5.61 16.98 -10.41
C HIS A 77 -4.89 17.27 -9.09
N MET A 78 -3.67 16.76 -8.97
CA MET A 78 -2.86 17.00 -7.78
C MET A 78 -2.57 18.49 -7.57
N GLU A 79 -2.51 19.27 -8.66
CA GLU A 79 -2.25 20.72 -8.70
C GLU A 79 -3.46 21.57 -8.25
N ASP A 80 -4.62 20.95 -8.02
CA ASP A 80 -5.79 21.66 -7.53
C ASP A 80 -5.54 22.11 -6.08
N ARG A 81 -5.45 23.43 -5.82
CA ARG A 81 -5.17 23.98 -4.46
C ARG A 81 -5.98 23.36 -3.30
N PRO A 82 -7.30 23.09 -3.44
CA PRO A 82 -8.08 22.42 -2.39
C PRO A 82 -7.74 20.93 -2.19
N ALA A 83 -7.17 20.28 -3.21
CA ALA A 83 -6.65 18.92 -3.13
C ALA A 83 -5.27 18.91 -2.44
N GLU A 84 -4.35 19.78 -2.87
CA GLU A 84 -2.99 19.90 -2.30
C GLU A 84 -2.99 20.08 -0.78
N SER A 85 -3.81 21.00 -0.28
CA SER A 85 -3.86 21.33 1.16
C SER A 85 -4.32 20.15 2.04
N ARG A 86 -5.14 19.24 1.49
CA ARG A 86 -5.71 18.09 2.21
C ARG A 86 -4.92 16.81 1.97
N LEU A 87 -4.23 16.70 0.83
CA LEU A 87 -3.42 15.55 0.48
C LEU A 87 -2.20 15.47 1.40
N LYS A 88 -2.01 14.30 2.04
CA LYS A 88 -0.82 13.99 2.81
C LYS A 88 0.05 13.05 2.02
N LEU A 89 1.37 13.19 2.13
CA LEU A 89 2.33 12.34 1.40
C LEU A 89 2.02 10.85 1.62
N GLY A 90 1.77 10.42 2.85
CA GLY A 90 1.43 9.02 3.13
C GLY A 90 0.16 8.55 2.42
N LEU A 91 -0.86 9.41 2.28
CA LEU A 91 -2.08 9.07 1.53
C LEU A 91 -1.82 8.99 0.01
N PHE A 92 -0.88 9.77 -0.49
CA PHE A 92 -0.47 9.73 -1.89
C PHE A 92 0.43 8.51 -2.19
N SER A 93 1.36 8.20 -1.30
CA SER A 93 2.43 7.22 -1.53
C SER A 93 2.15 5.82 -0.98
N TYR A 94 1.04 5.59 -0.26
CA TYR A 94 0.73 4.25 0.26
C TYR A 94 0.65 3.16 -0.81
N PRO A 95 0.30 3.40 -2.09
CA PRO A 95 0.39 2.37 -3.12
C PRO A 95 1.82 1.80 -3.28
N VAL A 96 2.86 2.62 -3.08
CA VAL A 96 4.26 2.16 -3.08
C VAL A 96 4.52 1.26 -1.86
N LEU A 97 3.98 1.61 -0.70
CA LEU A 97 4.05 0.76 0.49
C LEU A 97 3.33 -0.58 0.26
N GLN A 98 2.19 -0.56 -0.43
CA GLN A 98 1.45 -1.77 -0.77
C GLN A 98 2.24 -2.64 -1.77
N ALA A 99 2.96 -2.05 -2.72
CA ALA A 99 3.89 -2.79 -3.58
C ALA A 99 5.02 -3.43 -2.76
N ALA A 100 5.62 -2.68 -1.82
CA ALA A 100 6.63 -3.22 -0.91
C ALA A 100 6.08 -4.38 -0.06
N ASP A 101 4.84 -4.29 0.42
CA ASP A 101 4.17 -5.34 1.18
C ASP A 101 4.08 -6.67 0.42
N ILE A 102 3.92 -6.61 -0.89
CA ILE A 102 3.87 -7.78 -1.77
C ILE A 102 5.28 -8.31 -2.04
N LEU A 103 6.20 -7.41 -2.39
CA LEU A 103 7.52 -7.75 -2.93
C LEU A 103 8.52 -8.24 -1.88
N VAL A 104 8.45 -7.74 -0.64
CA VAL A 104 9.29 -8.25 0.48
C VAL A 104 9.13 -9.77 0.64
N HIS A 105 7.93 -10.29 0.40
CA HIS A 105 7.59 -11.70 0.59
C HIS A 105 7.62 -12.51 -0.71
N ARG A 106 7.97 -11.89 -1.84
CA ARG A 106 7.99 -12.53 -3.18
C ARG A 106 6.68 -13.27 -3.49
N ALA A 107 5.55 -12.65 -3.14
CA ALA A 107 4.25 -13.27 -3.33
C ALA A 107 3.97 -13.49 -4.83
N THR A 108 3.62 -14.72 -5.21
CA THR A 108 3.26 -15.07 -6.60
C THR A 108 1.79 -14.81 -6.91
N HIS A 109 0.94 -14.79 -5.89
CA HIS A 109 -0.50 -14.55 -6.00
C HIS A 109 -0.94 -13.63 -4.87
N VAL A 110 -1.73 -12.61 -5.21
CA VAL A 110 -2.24 -11.64 -4.24
C VAL A 110 -3.76 -11.55 -4.40
N PRO A 111 -4.55 -12.18 -3.50
CA PRO A 111 -6.00 -12.11 -3.56
C PRO A 111 -6.47 -10.72 -3.14
N VAL A 112 -7.22 -10.03 -4.01
CA VAL A 112 -7.73 -8.69 -3.73
C VAL A 112 -9.16 -8.51 -4.25
N GLY A 113 -9.89 -7.56 -3.66
CA GLY A 113 -11.17 -7.09 -4.22
C GLY A 113 -10.97 -6.29 -5.52
N HIS A 114 -12.04 -6.16 -6.32
CA HIS A 114 -12.00 -5.43 -7.58
C HIS A 114 -11.54 -3.96 -7.41
N ASP A 115 -11.86 -3.34 -6.27
CA ASP A 115 -11.46 -1.98 -5.90
C ASP A 115 -9.94 -1.81 -5.72
N GLN A 116 -9.19 -2.91 -5.57
CA GLN A 116 -7.74 -2.93 -5.35
C GLN A 116 -6.94 -3.32 -6.61
N GLN A 117 -7.61 -3.61 -7.73
CA GLN A 117 -6.94 -4.03 -8.97
C GLN A 117 -5.90 -3.00 -9.44
N GLN A 118 -6.21 -1.71 -9.33
CA GLN A 118 -5.30 -0.63 -9.72
C GLN A 118 -4.00 -0.63 -8.88
N HIS A 119 -4.06 -1.02 -7.60
CA HIS A 119 -2.87 -1.10 -6.76
C HIS A 119 -1.98 -2.30 -7.11
N LEU A 120 -2.58 -3.43 -7.51
CA LEU A 120 -1.79 -4.57 -8.03
C LEU A 120 -1.10 -4.22 -9.33
N GLU A 121 -1.77 -3.50 -10.22
CA GLU A 121 -1.13 -3.04 -11.46
C GLU A 121 0.01 -2.08 -11.18
N PHE A 122 -0.17 -1.16 -10.23
CA PHE A 122 0.90 -0.27 -9.79
C PHE A 122 2.08 -1.02 -9.14
N ALA A 123 1.83 -2.12 -8.42
CA ALA A 123 2.92 -2.95 -7.89
C ALA A 123 3.77 -3.58 -9.01
N ARG A 124 3.14 -4.04 -10.10
CA ARG A 124 3.86 -4.54 -11.30
C ARG A 124 4.64 -3.44 -12.00
N GLU A 125 4.09 -2.23 -12.05
CA GLU A 125 4.78 -1.07 -12.58
C GLU A 125 6.04 -0.73 -11.76
N CYS A 126 5.95 -0.79 -10.42
CA CYS A 126 7.11 -0.59 -9.55
C CYS A 126 8.23 -1.61 -9.84
N VAL A 127 7.88 -2.89 -10.03
CA VAL A 127 8.84 -3.94 -10.44
C VAL A 127 9.46 -3.61 -11.79
N THR A 128 8.63 -3.26 -12.78
CA THR A 128 9.08 -2.97 -14.14
C THR A 128 10.07 -1.80 -14.16
N ASN A 129 9.74 -0.70 -13.48
CA ASN A 129 10.60 0.48 -13.40
C ASN A 129 11.91 0.17 -12.67
N PHE A 130 11.84 -0.56 -11.56
CA PHE A 130 13.03 -0.91 -10.78
C PHE A 130 13.96 -1.83 -11.60
N ASN A 131 13.41 -2.86 -12.23
CA ASN A 131 14.18 -3.79 -13.06
C ASN A 131 14.77 -3.12 -14.30
N HIS A 132 14.06 -2.16 -14.90
CA HIS A 132 14.60 -1.38 -16.00
C HIS A 132 15.79 -0.50 -15.56
N ALA A 133 15.72 0.07 -14.36
CA ALA A 133 16.78 0.94 -13.83
C ALA A 133 18.03 0.18 -13.37
N TYR A 134 17.87 -1.03 -12.81
CA TYR A 134 18.94 -1.74 -12.10
C TYR A 134 19.20 -3.18 -12.58
N GLY A 135 18.49 -3.66 -13.60
CA GLY A 135 18.50 -5.06 -14.06
C GLY A 135 17.47 -5.93 -13.34
N GLU A 136 17.23 -7.16 -13.83
CA GLU A 136 16.22 -8.09 -13.28
C GLU A 136 16.52 -8.52 -11.84
N CYS A 137 16.13 -7.69 -10.88
CA CYS A 137 16.38 -7.89 -9.44
C CYS A 137 15.11 -8.31 -8.68
N LEU A 138 13.94 -7.91 -9.19
CA LEU A 138 12.64 -8.19 -8.61
C LEU A 138 11.83 -9.13 -9.51
N ILE A 139 11.05 -10.01 -8.90
CA ILE A 139 10.18 -10.96 -9.60
C ILE A 139 8.84 -10.28 -9.85
N GLN A 140 8.31 -10.44 -11.07
CA GLN A 140 7.05 -9.84 -11.54
C GLN A 140 5.82 -10.70 -11.20
#